data_AF-A0A820KFJ2-F1
#
_entry.id   AF-A0A820KFJ2-F1
#
_cell.length_a   1.000
_cell.length_b   1.000
_cell.length_c   1.000
_cell.angle_alpha   90.00
_cell.angle_beta   90.00
_cell.angle_gamma   90.00
#
_symmetry.space_group_name_H-M   'P 1'
#
loop_
_entity.id
_entity.type
_entity.pdbx_description
1 polymer ?
#
loop_
_entity_poly.entity_id
_entity_poly.type
_entity_poly.pdbx_seq_one_letter_code
_entity_poly.pdbx_strand_id
1 'polypeptide(L)'
;NGITYDIEEYLAPASVLICSKCMAIGHFNKQCKELNGTCKICGISCPDLRQHSCFLVSKCVHYNGEHNSNALKCPIVKTFRAELTKKLLFTKISSSSTAATKFNRSNYHYDPANFPPLPNPQRWTTNTNATNSVVTKIDELINSMTKVNISLERLISKNDQY
;
A
#
# COMPACT_ATOMS: atom_id res chain seq x y z
N ASN A 1 10.05 25.53 -35.13
CA ASN A 1 10.13 24.12 -34.69
C ASN A 1 9.50 23.98 -33.31
N GLY A 2 8.24 23.57 -33.25
CA GLY A 2 7.55 23.29 -31.98
C GLY A 2 7.75 21.82 -31.61
N ILE A 3 8.32 21.56 -30.44
CA ILE A 3 8.46 20.21 -29.90
C ILE A 3 7.11 19.84 -29.29
N THR A 4 6.46 18.82 -29.84
CA THR A 4 5.26 18.21 -29.26
C THR A 4 5.65 17.07 -28.34
N TYR A 5 5.19 17.13 -27.10
CA TYR A 5 5.35 16.06 -26.12
C TYR A 5 4.08 15.22 -26.09
N ASP A 6 4.24 13.90 -26.20
CA ASP A 6 3.16 12.96 -25.92
C ASP A 6 3.21 12.65 -24.42
N ILE A 7 2.13 12.96 -23.71
CA ILE A 7 2.02 12.75 -22.26
C ILE A 7 1.07 11.58 -22.06
N GLU A 8 1.61 10.43 -21.70
CA GLU A 8 0.79 9.32 -21.21
C GLU A 8 0.20 9.70 -19.85
N GLU A 9 -1.13 9.82 -19.79
CA GLU A 9 -1.85 10.13 -18.55
C GLU A 9 -1.64 8.99 -17.54
N TYR A 10 -0.89 9.25 -16.48
CA TYR A 10 -0.73 8.31 -15.37
C TYR A 10 -2.06 8.17 -14.61
N LEU A 11 -2.76 7.08 -14.86
CA LEU A 11 -3.99 6.75 -14.14
C LEU A 11 -3.69 5.76 -13.00
N ALA A 12 -4.00 6.20 -11.79
CA ALA A 12 -3.85 5.38 -10.60
C ALA A 12 -4.64 4.06 -10.75
N PRO A 13 -4.06 2.90 -10.39
CA PRO A 13 -4.74 1.61 -10.50
C PRO A 13 -6.07 1.59 -9.75
N ALA A 14 -7.13 1.08 -10.38
CA ALA A 14 -8.46 1.04 -9.79
C ALA A 14 -8.46 0.32 -8.43
N SER A 15 -9.16 0.84 -7.42
CA SER A 15 -9.36 0.13 -6.16
C SER A 15 -10.28 -1.08 -6.36
N VAL A 16 -9.81 -2.28 -6.02
CA VAL A 16 -10.65 -3.49 -6.08
C VAL A 16 -11.54 -3.55 -4.85
N LEU A 17 -12.85 -3.65 -5.06
CA LEU A 17 -13.80 -3.90 -4.00
C LEU A 17 -13.75 -5.38 -3.60
N ILE A 18 -13.38 -5.66 -2.36
CA ILE A 18 -13.38 -7.00 -1.76
C ILE A 18 -14.33 -7.01 -0.57
N CYS A 19 -15.27 -7.95 -0.56
CA CYS A 19 -16.26 -8.08 0.50
C CYS A 19 -15.59 -8.45 1.83
N SER A 20 -15.84 -7.67 2.88
CA SER A 20 -15.26 -7.92 4.20
C SER A 20 -15.87 -9.10 4.95
N LYS A 21 -16.99 -9.66 4.46
CA LYS A 21 -17.63 -10.88 4.99
C LYS A 21 -17.06 -12.14 4.34
N CYS A 22 -17.24 -12.31 3.04
CA CYS A 22 -16.88 -13.55 2.36
C CYS A 22 -15.53 -13.52 1.63
N MET A 23 -14.84 -12.37 1.60
CA MET A 23 -13.60 -12.14 0.83
C MET A 23 -13.74 -12.25 -0.70
N ALA A 24 -14.95 -12.37 -1.24
CA ALA A 24 -15.15 -12.37 -2.68
C ALA A 24 -15.09 -10.95 -3.27
N ILE A 25 -14.80 -10.89 -4.56
CA ILE A 25 -14.57 -9.63 -5.30
C ILE A 25 -15.92 -9.07 -5.79
N GLY A 26 -16.04 -7.73 -5.82
CA GLY A 26 -17.07 -7.03 -6.59
C GLY A 26 -18.35 -6.67 -5.84
N HIS A 27 -18.43 -6.87 -4.52
CA HIS A 27 -19.62 -6.46 -3.76
C HIS A 27 -19.28 -5.98 -2.35
N PHE A 28 -20.18 -5.16 -1.79
CA PHE A 28 -20.12 -4.70 -0.41
C PHE A 28 -20.69 -5.76 0.54
N ASN A 29 -20.23 -5.74 1.80
CA ASN A 29 -20.75 -6.64 2.84
C ASN A 29 -22.29 -6.58 2.96
N LYS A 30 -22.88 -5.38 2.84
CA LYS A 30 -24.34 -5.20 2.89
C LYS A 30 -25.11 -5.95 1.78
N GLN A 31 -24.45 -6.27 0.67
CA GLN A 31 -25.01 -6.97 -0.48
C GLN A 31 -24.54 -8.43 -0.56
N CYS A 32 -23.81 -8.89 0.46
CA CYS A 32 -23.28 -10.23 0.51
C CYS A 32 -24.41 -11.23 0.81
N LYS A 33 -24.56 -12.23 -0.06
CA LYS A 33 -25.56 -13.30 0.09
C LYS A 33 -25.05 -14.49 0.91
N GLU A 34 -23.75 -14.54 1.18
CA GLU A 34 -23.15 -15.60 1.97
C GLU A 34 -23.68 -15.55 3.40
N LEU A 35 -24.08 -16.70 3.94
CA LEU A 35 -24.51 -16.82 5.33
C LEU A 35 -23.31 -16.69 6.28
N ASN A 36 -22.24 -17.40 5.94
CA ASN A 36 -21.01 -17.50 6.72
C ASN A 36 -20.01 -16.38 6.40
N GLY A 37 -19.16 -16.05 7.37
CA GLY A 37 -18.00 -15.20 7.17
C GLY A 37 -16.77 -16.02 6.77
N THR A 38 -15.83 -15.42 6.05
CA THR A 38 -14.58 -16.05 5.65
C THR A 38 -13.43 -15.44 6.44
N CYS A 39 -12.62 -16.29 7.06
CA CYS A 39 -11.45 -15.84 7.80
C CYS A 39 -10.45 -15.17 6.85
N LYS A 40 -10.01 -13.96 7.19
CA LYS A 40 -9.10 -13.15 6.36
C LYS A 40 -7.70 -13.76 6.23
N ILE A 41 -7.31 -14.59 7.19
CA ILE A 41 -5.98 -15.21 7.26
C ILE A 41 -6.03 -16.56 6.55
N CYS A 42 -6.78 -17.52 7.08
CA CYS A 42 -6.77 -18.90 6.57
C CYS A 42 -7.78 -19.19 5.46
N GLY A 43 -8.65 -18.23 5.11
CA GLY A 43 -9.63 -18.38 4.04
C GLY A 43 -10.77 -19.37 4.32
N ILE A 44 -10.90 -19.87 5.55
CA ILE A 44 -11.95 -20.83 5.92
C ILE A 44 -13.28 -20.10 6.16
N SER A 45 -14.36 -20.65 5.61
CA SER A 45 -15.73 -20.18 5.85
C SER A 45 -16.24 -20.70 7.20
N CYS A 46 -16.73 -19.79 8.04
CA CYS A 46 -17.21 -20.08 9.38
C CYS A 46 -18.47 -19.24 9.69
N PRO A 47 -19.45 -19.80 10.41
CA PRO A 47 -20.66 -19.07 10.80
C PRO A 47 -20.34 -17.93 11.79
N ASP A 48 -19.44 -18.18 12.75
CA ASP A 48 -18.93 -17.15 13.66
C ASP A 48 -17.40 -17.05 13.58
N LEU A 49 -16.93 -15.88 13.14
CA LEU A 49 -15.51 -15.54 13.07
C LEU A 49 -14.88 -15.33 14.46
N ARG A 50 -15.68 -15.08 15.51
CA ARG A 50 -15.17 -14.91 16.87
C ARG A 50 -14.79 -16.24 17.53
N GLN A 51 -15.47 -17.31 17.15
CA GLN A 51 -15.21 -18.67 17.64
C GLN A 51 -14.28 -19.46 16.72
N HIS A 52 -13.85 -18.85 15.61
CA HIS A 52 -12.98 -19.50 14.64
C HIS A 52 -11.57 -19.72 15.19
N SER A 53 -11.17 -20.99 15.33
CA SER A 53 -9.78 -21.36 15.62
C SER A 53 -8.94 -21.26 14.34
N CYS A 54 -8.20 -20.16 14.21
CA CYS A 54 -7.35 -19.92 13.05
C CYS A 54 -5.97 -20.57 13.23
N PHE A 55 -5.55 -21.37 12.25
CA PHE A 55 -4.20 -21.97 12.21
C PHE A 55 -3.09 -20.97 11.82
N LEU A 56 -3.41 -19.69 11.64
CA LEU A 56 -2.48 -18.61 11.24
C LEU A 56 -1.73 -18.82 9.90
N VAL A 57 -2.04 -19.88 9.16
CA VAL A 57 -1.54 -20.10 7.80
C VAL A 57 -2.30 -19.21 6.84
N SER A 58 -1.63 -18.23 6.22
CA SER A 58 -2.26 -17.33 5.26
C SER A 58 -2.61 -18.08 3.97
N LYS A 59 -3.89 -18.10 3.59
CA LYS A 59 -4.38 -18.78 2.40
C LYS A 59 -5.35 -17.91 1.62
N CYS A 60 -5.11 -17.80 0.32
CA CYS A 60 -5.92 -17.01 -0.59
C CYS A 60 -7.18 -17.79 -0.97
N VAL A 61 -8.36 -17.20 -0.79
CA VAL A 61 -9.65 -17.83 -1.13
C VAL A 61 -9.82 -17.94 -2.65
N HIS A 62 -9.12 -17.12 -3.43
CA HIS A 62 -9.29 -17.07 -4.88
C HIS A 62 -8.52 -18.17 -5.63
N TYR A 63 -7.29 -18.48 -5.21
CA TYR A 63 -6.44 -19.47 -5.89
C TYR A 63 -5.64 -20.37 -4.94
N ASN A 64 -5.94 -20.34 -3.64
CA ASN A 64 -5.34 -21.18 -2.60
C ASN A 64 -3.83 -20.98 -2.34
N GLY A 65 -3.24 -19.87 -2.80
CA GLY A 65 -1.83 -19.56 -2.52
C GLY A 65 -1.54 -19.03 -1.11
N GLU A 66 -0.25 -18.92 -0.78
CA GLU A 66 0.27 -18.53 0.53
C GLU A 66 0.22 -17.00 0.76
N HIS A 67 -1.00 -16.46 0.83
CA HIS A 67 -1.26 -15.08 1.24
C HIS A 67 -2.73 -14.78 1.49
N ASN A 68 -3.01 -13.60 2.04
CA ASN A 68 -4.38 -13.12 2.27
C ASN A 68 -5.09 -12.78 0.96
N SER A 69 -6.37 -13.12 0.82
CA SER A 69 -7.17 -12.89 -0.41
C SER A 69 -7.15 -11.45 -0.93
N ASN A 70 -6.94 -10.46 -0.07
CA ASN A 70 -6.85 -9.04 -0.43
C ASN A 70 -5.44 -8.57 -0.81
N ALA A 71 -4.44 -9.45 -0.82
CA ALA A 71 -3.06 -9.07 -1.08
C ALA A 71 -2.89 -8.64 -2.54
N LEU A 72 -2.10 -7.59 -2.75
CA LEU A 72 -1.76 -7.08 -4.10
C LEU A 72 -1.01 -8.12 -4.96
N LYS A 73 -0.39 -9.11 -4.32
CA LYS A 73 0.29 -10.23 -4.99
C LYS A 73 -0.66 -11.34 -5.46
N CYS A 74 -1.95 -11.26 -5.16
CA CYS A 74 -2.94 -12.23 -5.67
C CYS A 74 -3.10 -12.07 -7.20
N PRO A 75 -2.80 -13.10 -8.01
CA PRO A 75 -2.95 -13.02 -9.46
C PRO A 75 -4.37 -12.66 -9.88
N ILE A 76 -5.39 -13.23 -9.21
CA ILE A 76 -6.80 -12.96 -9.51
C ILE A 76 -7.20 -11.52 -9.19
N VAL A 77 -6.77 -10.97 -8.04
CA VAL A 77 -7.03 -9.56 -7.72
C VAL A 77 -6.28 -8.64 -8.68
N LYS A 78 -5.06 -9.01 -9.08
CA LYS A 78 -4.24 -8.26 -10.05
C LYS A 78 -4.91 -8.22 -11.42
N THR A 79 -5.39 -9.35 -11.96
CA THR A 79 -6.09 -9.39 -13.25
C THR A 79 -7.39 -8.61 -13.19
N PHE A 80 -8.18 -8.79 -12.12
CA PHE A 80 -9.43 -8.06 -11.95
C PHE A 80 -9.20 -6.54 -11.85
N ARG A 81 -8.15 -6.10 -11.14
CA ARG A 81 -7.73 -4.70 -11.08
C ARG A 81 -7.35 -4.16 -12.46
N ALA A 82 -6.59 -4.93 -13.22
CA ALA A 82 -6.18 -4.56 -14.57
C ALA A 82 -7.39 -4.42 -15.49
N GLU A 83 -8.35 -5.33 -15.44
CA GLU A 83 -9.59 -5.27 -16.21
C GLU A 83 -10.47 -4.08 -15.82
N LEU A 84 -10.62 -3.79 -14.53
CA LEU A 84 -11.33 -2.61 -14.03
C LEU A 84 -10.68 -1.32 -14.55
N THR A 85 -9.36 -1.23 -14.43
CA THR A 85 -8.61 -0.08 -14.93
C THR A 85 -8.80 0.05 -16.44
N LYS A 86 -8.69 -1.05 -17.19
CA LYS A 86 -8.94 -1.11 -18.63
C LYS A 86 -10.34 -0.59 -18.98
N LYS A 87 -11.38 -1.07 -18.29
CA LYS A 87 -12.76 -0.60 -18.50
C LYS A 87 -12.87 0.90 -18.26
N LEU A 88 -12.30 1.44 -17.18
CA LEU A 88 -12.33 2.88 -16.91
C LEU A 88 -11.61 3.70 -17.99
N LEU A 89 -10.51 3.18 -18.56
CA LEU A 89 -9.80 3.81 -19.68
C LEU A 89 -10.68 3.86 -20.94
N PHE A 90 -11.28 2.74 -21.33
CA PHE A 90 -12.06 2.67 -22.57
C PHE A 90 -13.45 3.31 -22.44
N THR A 91 -14.07 3.31 -21.25
CA THR A 91 -15.35 3.99 -21.02
C THR A 91 -15.21 5.52 -21.17
N LYS A 92 -14.08 6.12 -20.78
CA LYS A 92 -13.82 7.55 -21.04
C LYS A 92 -13.71 7.88 -22.54
N ILE A 93 -13.33 6.92 -23.38
CA ILE A 93 -13.19 7.11 -24.83
C ILE A 93 -14.55 6.96 -25.55
N SER A 94 -15.48 6.17 -25.00
CA SER A 94 -16.81 5.96 -25.59
C SER A 94 -17.92 6.86 -25.02
N SER A 95 -17.71 7.49 -23.85
CA SER A 95 -18.68 8.40 -23.23
C SER A 95 -18.33 9.86 -23.50
N SER A 96 -18.42 10.27 -24.76
CA SER A 96 -18.60 11.69 -25.15
C SER A 96 -20.05 12.15 -24.88
N SER A 97 -20.57 11.89 -23.69
CA SER A 97 -21.86 12.43 -23.26
C SER A 97 -22.08 12.28 -21.75
N THR A 98 -22.16 13.45 -21.11
CA THR A 98 -22.81 13.75 -19.83
C THR A 98 -22.21 13.20 -18.53
N ALA A 99 -21.22 13.95 -18.00
CA ALA A 99 -21.19 14.53 -16.65
C ALA A 99 -19.75 14.69 -16.13
N ALA A 100 -18.91 15.38 -16.92
CA ALA A 100 -17.77 16.10 -16.38
C ALA A 100 -17.88 17.51 -16.95
N THR A 101 -17.85 18.49 -16.05
CA THR A 101 -17.74 19.91 -16.34
C THR A 101 -16.90 20.16 -17.59
N LYS A 102 -17.45 20.90 -18.55
CA LYS A 102 -16.77 21.39 -19.74
C LYS A 102 -15.51 22.15 -19.32
N PHE A 103 -14.37 21.48 -19.23
CA PHE A 103 -13.09 22.16 -19.28
C PHE A 103 -12.84 22.50 -20.73
N ASN A 104 -13.18 23.74 -21.06
CA ASN A 104 -12.87 24.40 -22.32
C ASN A 104 -11.35 24.31 -22.55
N ARG A 105 -10.92 23.39 -23.41
CA ARG A 105 -9.51 23.15 -23.75
C ARG A 105 -8.85 24.30 -24.53
N SER A 106 -9.55 25.42 -24.75
CA SER A 106 -9.09 26.48 -25.64
C SER A 106 -8.63 27.76 -24.93
N ASN A 107 -8.67 27.84 -23.59
CA ASN A 107 -8.33 29.08 -22.87
C ASN A 107 -7.66 28.86 -21.50
N TYR A 108 -6.77 27.86 -21.39
CA TYR A 108 -5.88 27.80 -20.23
C TYR A 108 -4.70 28.75 -20.44
N HIS A 109 -4.84 29.99 -19.96
CA HIS A 109 -3.71 30.88 -19.72
C HIS A 109 -3.18 30.58 -18.33
N TYR A 110 -1.99 29.98 -18.24
CA TYR A 110 -1.31 29.78 -16.96
C TYR A 110 -0.83 31.15 -16.47
N ASP A 111 -1.51 31.70 -15.46
CA ASP A 111 -1.08 32.90 -14.76
C ASP A 111 -0.24 32.51 -13.54
N PRO A 112 1.09 32.70 -13.57
CA PRO A 112 1.97 32.39 -12.45
C PRO A 112 1.67 33.25 -11.22
N ALA A 113 0.98 34.40 -11.36
CA ALA A 113 0.60 35.25 -10.24
C ALA A 113 -0.59 34.72 -9.43
N ASN A 114 -1.38 33.80 -10.01
CA ASN A 114 -2.58 33.23 -9.39
C ASN A 114 -2.37 31.77 -8.93
N PHE A 115 -1.11 31.32 -8.89
CA PHE A 115 -0.78 29.99 -8.38
C PHE A 115 -0.94 29.98 -6.86
N PRO A 116 -1.72 29.05 -6.28
CA PRO A 116 -1.85 28.98 -4.83
C PRO A 116 -0.47 28.75 -4.22
N PRO A 117 -0.14 29.46 -3.12
CA PRO A 117 1.14 29.26 -2.46
C PRO A 117 1.27 27.78 -2.10
N LEU A 118 2.46 27.23 -2.36
CA LEU A 118 2.76 25.85 -1.98
C LEU A 118 2.42 25.69 -0.49
N PRO A 119 1.71 24.62 -0.09
CA PRO A 119 1.50 24.37 1.32
C PRO A 119 2.86 24.36 1.99
N ASN A 120 2.98 25.12 3.08
CA ASN A 120 4.21 25.14 3.87
C ASN A 120 4.64 23.68 4.08
N PRO A 121 5.91 23.32 3.79
CA PRO A 121 6.37 21.98 4.03
C PRO A 121 5.98 21.64 5.46
N GLN A 122 5.23 20.56 5.66
CA GLN A 122 5.00 20.01 6.98
C GLN A 122 6.38 19.73 7.54
N ARG A 123 6.90 20.70 8.29
CA ARG A 123 8.05 20.49 9.15
C ARG A 123 7.62 19.32 10.00
N TRP A 124 8.32 18.20 9.86
CA TRP A 124 8.21 17.11 10.79
C TRP A 124 8.46 17.76 12.14
N THR A 125 7.41 17.89 12.95
CA THR A 125 7.57 18.30 14.33
C THR A 125 8.42 17.21 14.94
N THR A 126 9.71 17.49 15.07
CA THR A 126 10.60 16.72 15.92
C THR A 126 10.04 16.95 17.31
N ASN A 127 9.10 16.09 17.69
CA ASN A 127 8.62 16.02 19.04
C ASN A 127 9.81 15.52 19.85
N THR A 128 10.56 16.46 20.43
CA THR A 128 11.79 16.23 21.19
C THR A 128 11.58 15.40 22.46
N ASN A 129 10.34 14.96 22.74
CA ASN A 129 9.99 14.15 23.90
C ASN A 129 9.35 12.79 23.56
N ALA A 130 9.31 12.38 22.29
CA ALA A 130 8.96 11.01 21.92
C ALA A 130 10.26 10.21 21.75
N THR A 131 10.64 9.45 22.79
CA THR A 131 11.73 8.45 22.70
C THR A 131 11.38 7.45 21.60
N ASN A 132 11.88 7.69 20.38
CA ASN A 132 11.78 6.74 19.29
C ASN A 132 12.53 5.47 19.72
N SER A 133 11.79 4.44 20.15
CA SER A 133 12.31 3.15 20.62
C SER A 133 13.32 2.52 19.63
N VAL A 134 13.19 2.85 18.34
CA VAL A 134 14.12 2.43 17.30
C VAL A 134 15.46 3.17 17.41
N VAL A 135 15.45 4.49 17.68
CA VAL A 135 16.68 5.30 17.82
C VAL A 135 17.46 4.88 19.06
N THR A 136 16.78 4.67 20.19
CA THR A 136 17.44 4.19 21.43
C THR A 136 18.06 2.81 21.24
N LYS A 137 17.41 1.91 20.49
CA LYS A 137 17.96 0.59 20.17
C LYS A 137 19.16 0.66 19.22
N ILE A 138 19.19 1.64 18.31
CA ILE A 138 20.34 1.88 17.44
C ILE A 138 21.53 2.38 18.29
N ASP A 139 21.31 3.33 19.20
CA ASP A 139 22.36 3.84 20.08
C ASP A 139 22.90 2.74 21.03
N GLU A 140 22.02 1.89 21.58
CA GLU A 140 22.42 0.73 22.38
C GLU A 140 23.25 -0.28 21.58
N LEU A 141 22.88 -0.52 20.32
CA LEU A 141 23.63 -1.40 19.43
C LEU A 141 25.02 -0.84 19.11
N ILE A 142 25.12 0.44 18.78
CA ILE A 142 26.39 1.12 18.50
C ILE A 142 27.32 1.05 19.71
N ASN A 143 26.79 1.32 20.91
CA ASN A 143 27.55 1.23 22.15
C ASN A 143 28.02 -0.20 22.45
N SER A 144 27.19 -1.20 22.16
CA SER A 144 27.53 -2.60 22.35
C SER A 144 28.61 -3.07 21.38
N MET A 145 28.51 -2.70 20.10
CA MET A 145 29.55 -2.99 19.09
C MET A 145 30.89 -2.36 19.44
N THR A 146 30.88 -1.13 19.97
CA THR A 146 32.09 -0.44 20.41
C THR A 146 32.79 -1.19 21.55
N LYS A 147 32.02 -1.68 22.53
CA LYS A 147 32.57 -2.50 23.64
C LYS A 147 33.19 -3.81 23.17
N VAL A 148 32.56 -4.47 22.20
CA VAL A 148 33.11 -5.69 21.57
C VAL A 148 34.42 -5.37 20.87
N ASN A 149 34.47 -4.29 20.09
CA ASN A 149 35.69 -3.91 19.36
C ASN A 149 36.87 -3.62 20.31
N ILE A 150 36.63 -2.85 21.37
CA ILE A 150 37.65 -2.57 22.40
C ILE A 150 38.12 -3.88 23.08
N SER A 151 37.20 -4.81 23.34
CA SER A 151 37.54 -6.09 23.96
C SER A 151 38.38 -6.96 23.02
N LEU A 152 38.08 -6.93 21.72
CA LEU A 152 38.82 -7.64 20.68
C LEU A 152 40.25 -7.07 20.54
N GLU A 153 40.39 -5.74 20.48
CA GLU A 153 41.70 -5.07 20.44
C GLU A 153 42.56 -5.43 21.66
N ARG A 154 41.97 -5.45 22.87
CA ARG A 154 42.70 -5.88 24.08
C ARG A 154 43.13 -7.34 24.03
N LEU A 155 42.33 -8.22 23.44
CA LEU A 155 42.69 -9.64 23.30
C LEU A 155 43.82 -9.82 22.29
N ILE A 156 43.77 -9.11 21.15
CA ILE A 156 44.84 -9.09 20.16
C ILE A 156 46.15 -8.58 20.81
N SER A 157 46.11 -7.43 21.48
CA SER A 157 47.30 -6.88 22.16
C SER A 157 47.85 -7.78 23.28
N LYS A 158 47.01 -8.60 23.92
CA LYS A 158 47.47 -9.60 24.91
C LYS A 158 48.07 -10.84 24.26
N ASN A 159 47.58 -11.24 23.08
CA ASN A 159 48.07 -12.40 22.36
C ASN A 159 49.43 -12.12 21.68
N ASP A 160 49.69 -10.87 21.32
CA ASP A 160 50.97 -10.42 20.75
C ASP A 160 52.09 -10.26 21.82
N GLN A 161 51.79 -10.47 23.11
CA GLN A 161 52.77 -10.43 24.20
C GLN A 161 53.29 -11.82 24.63
N TYR A 162 52.98 -12.88 23.86
CA TYR A 162 53.48 -14.24 24.05
C TYR A 162 54.23 -14.75 22.81
#